data_AF-A0A8K1FHD7-F1
#
_entry.id   AF-A0A8K1FHD7-F1
#
_cell.length_a   1.000
_cell.length_b   1.000
_cell.length_c   1.000
_cell.angle_alpha   90.00
_cell.angle_beta   90.00
_cell.angle_gamma   90.00
#
_symmetry.space_group_name_H-M   'P 1'
#
loop_
_entity.id
_entity.type
_entity.pdbx_description
1 polymer ?
#
loop_
_entity_poly.entity_id
_entity_poly.type
_entity_poly.pdbx_seq_one_letter_code
_entity_poly.pdbx_strand_id
1 'polypeptide(L)'
;MDDDDQDQSVLGDESYELDEAPGSLMPNYMRPNFSSLLPEYANAETDQIRSAFTTNNFTSLHKLPSKLAPNAVTAGRFEQMDENRLQGVAPAKIVTKNGLFNAFEYTPSRYSLADELAQMERIESEAKRQSISGQDFVSTSDPKRLKYEDPFGDLQQTYPHLHEPYPDLRDEERHRKWLEDKKILHGAFVPSGHRLDVEYTITKLILPEILQQIHSVLATDWPHVEFSIAPTDDELLAVRFSEATLESEAGLIAYMNVFIRSHRLALKYKLHKVAEDWNAKPGDGGLYFVMRPPWAKNHSTNTRASR
;
A
#
# COMPACT_ATOMS: atom_id res chain seq x y z
N MET A 1 -78.33 -25.94 -37.17
CA MET A 1 -78.51 -24.63 -36.55
C MET A 1 -77.65 -24.67 -35.30
N ASP A 2 -76.34 -24.81 -35.47
CA ASP A 2 -75.44 -23.80 -36.07
C ASP A 2 -75.66 -22.48 -35.34
N ASP A 3 -74.76 -22.13 -34.44
CA ASP A 3 -73.82 -21.05 -34.75
C ASP A 3 -72.63 -21.11 -33.80
N ASP A 4 -71.46 -21.19 -34.43
CA ASP A 4 -70.15 -20.84 -33.89
C ASP A 4 -70.19 -19.42 -33.31
N ASP A 5 -69.60 -19.22 -32.14
CA ASP A 5 -68.96 -17.93 -31.87
C ASP A 5 -67.67 -18.14 -31.07
N GLN A 6 -66.60 -17.67 -31.70
CA GLN A 6 -65.21 -17.81 -31.30
C GLN A 6 -64.91 -16.85 -30.15
N ASP A 7 -64.46 -17.38 -29.01
CA ASP A 7 -63.74 -16.59 -28.01
C ASP A 7 -62.34 -16.28 -28.55
N GLN A 8 -62.22 -15.16 -29.28
CA GLN A 8 -60.93 -14.55 -29.57
C GLN A 8 -60.38 -13.91 -28.30
N SER A 9 -59.41 -14.60 -27.69
CA SER A 9 -58.51 -14.05 -26.69
C SER A 9 -57.65 -12.94 -27.32
N VAL A 10 -58.06 -11.68 -27.15
CA VAL A 10 -57.18 -10.52 -27.35
C VAL A 10 -56.31 -10.41 -26.11
N LEU A 11 -55.18 -11.13 -26.11
CA LEU A 11 -54.05 -10.81 -25.24
C LEU A 11 -53.45 -9.51 -25.78
N GLY A 12 -53.87 -8.39 -25.17
CA GLY A 12 -53.21 -7.11 -25.35
C GLY A 12 -51.77 -7.23 -24.86
N ASP A 13 -50.85 -7.28 -25.81
CA ASP A 13 -49.42 -7.13 -25.59
C ASP A 13 -49.18 -5.66 -25.19
N GLU A 14 -49.38 -5.35 -23.90
CA GLU A 14 -48.92 -4.09 -23.30
C GLU A 14 -47.39 -4.15 -23.19
N SER A 15 -46.72 -3.97 -24.33
CA SER A 15 -45.31 -3.59 -24.35
C SER A 15 -45.21 -2.16 -23.84
N TYR A 16 -44.85 -2.01 -22.57
CA TYR A 16 -44.48 -0.74 -21.97
C TYR A 16 -43.24 -0.18 -22.69
N GLU A 17 -43.46 0.63 -23.72
CA GLU A 17 -42.45 1.52 -24.29
C GLU A 17 -42.05 2.52 -23.21
N LEU A 18 -40.91 2.27 -22.56
CA LEU A 18 -40.24 3.25 -21.73
C LEU A 18 -39.66 4.32 -22.65
N ASP A 19 -40.26 5.50 -22.64
CA ASP A 19 -39.71 6.72 -23.22
C ASP A 19 -38.23 6.89 -22.82
N GLU A 20 -37.33 6.71 -23.79
CA GLU A 20 -35.89 6.99 -23.65
C GLU A 20 -35.67 8.50 -23.48
N ALA A 21 -35.56 8.93 -22.23
CA ALA A 21 -35.00 10.24 -21.90
C ALA A 21 -33.54 10.33 -22.39
N PRO A 22 -33.07 11.49 -22.88
CA PRO A 22 -31.72 11.63 -23.43
C PRO A 22 -30.65 11.42 -22.36
N GLY A 23 -30.06 10.22 -22.35
CA GLY A 23 -28.63 9.98 -22.25
C GLY A 23 -27.88 10.59 -21.06
N SER A 24 -28.36 10.40 -19.83
CA SER A 24 -27.42 10.33 -18.69
C SER A 24 -26.57 9.06 -18.88
N LEU A 25 -25.47 9.18 -19.64
CA LEU A 25 -24.48 8.14 -19.81
C LEU A 25 -24.07 7.63 -18.43
N MET A 26 -24.58 6.45 -18.07
CA MET A 26 -24.27 5.80 -16.80
C MET A 26 -22.74 5.77 -16.69
N PRO A 27 -22.16 6.39 -15.65
CA PRO A 27 -20.73 6.55 -15.55
C PRO A 27 -20.02 5.22 -15.74
N ASN A 28 -18.87 5.21 -16.42
CA ASN A 28 -18.18 3.96 -16.76
C ASN A 28 -17.87 3.07 -15.55
N TYR A 29 -17.74 3.64 -14.34
CA TYR A 29 -17.53 2.90 -13.10
C TYR A 29 -18.80 2.19 -12.56
N MET A 30 -19.99 2.59 -13.01
CA MET A 30 -21.25 1.95 -12.67
C MET A 30 -21.62 0.84 -13.66
N ARG A 31 -20.98 0.82 -14.84
CA ARG A 31 -21.25 -0.23 -15.83
C ARG A 31 -20.73 -1.57 -15.29
N PRO A 32 -21.54 -2.64 -15.31
CA PRO A 32 -21.08 -3.96 -14.91
C PRO A 32 -19.90 -4.35 -15.80
N ASN A 33 -18.74 -4.58 -15.20
CA ASN A 33 -17.56 -5.04 -15.90
C ASN A 33 -17.62 -6.57 -16.06
N PHE A 34 -16.82 -7.12 -16.97
CA PHE A 34 -16.78 -8.57 -17.21
C PHE A 34 -16.53 -9.35 -15.91
N SER A 35 -15.67 -8.83 -15.02
CA SER A 35 -15.38 -9.43 -13.71
C SER A 35 -16.58 -9.46 -12.74
N SER A 36 -17.57 -8.58 -12.91
CA SER A 36 -18.81 -8.54 -12.11
C SER A 36 -19.92 -9.45 -12.64
N LEU A 37 -19.81 -9.89 -13.90
CA LEU A 37 -20.76 -10.82 -14.54
C LEU A 37 -20.32 -12.28 -14.41
N LEU A 38 -19.08 -12.53 -14.01
CA LEU A 38 -18.58 -13.88 -13.82
C LEU A 38 -19.14 -14.46 -12.52
N PRO A 39 -19.58 -15.74 -12.54
CA PRO A 39 -19.90 -16.46 -11.31
C PRO A 39 -18.72 -16.39 -10.34
N GLU A 40 -19.02 -16.12 -9.07
CA GLU A 40 -18.01 -16.15 -8.03
C GLU A 40 -17.43 -17.57 -7.96
N TYR A 41 -16.10 -17.66 -7.99
CA TYR A 41 -15.38 -18.92 -8.00
C TYR A 41 -15.80 -19.81 -6.81
N ALA A 42 -16.04 -21.09 -7.04
CA ALA A 42 -16.63 -22.00 -6.04
C ALA A 42 -15.85 -22.10 -4.73
N ASN A 43 -14.53 -21.85 -4.74
CA ASN A 43 -13.71 -21.87 -3.51
C ASN A 43 -13.44 -20.47 -2.93
N ALA A 44 -14.10 -19.42 -3.42
CA ALA A 44 -13.91 -18.05 -2.93
C ALA A 44 -14.17 -17.91 -1.42
N GLU A 45 -15.22 -18.56 -0.89
CA GLU A 45 -15.48 -18.56 0.55
C GLU A 45 -14.35 -19.24 1.35
N THR A 46 -13.81 -20.34 0.82
CA THR A 46 -12.73 -21.09 1.49
C THR A 46 -11.45 -20.26 1.55
N ASP A 47 -11.11 -19.58 0.45
CA ASP A 47 -9.94 -18.71 0.39
C ASP A 47 -10.11 -17.48 1.28
N GLN A 48 -11.33 -16.94 1.37
CA GLN A 48 -11.65 -15.84 2.27
C GLN A 48 -11.47 -16.23 3.75
N ILE A 49 -11.99 -17.40 4.14
CA ILE A 49 -11.79 -17.95 5.48
C ILE A 49 -10.30 -18.15 5.75
N ARG A 50 -9.57 -18.81 4.84
CA ARG A 50 -8.12 -19.04 4.98
C ARG A 50 -7.35 -17.74 5.17
N SER A 51 -7.66 -16.73 4.35
CA SER A 51 -7.02 -15.42 4.46
C SER A 51 -7.18 -14.86 5.88
N ALA A 52 -8.38 -14.94 6.46
CA ALA A 52 -8.66 -14.39 7.79
C ALA A 52 -7.75 -14.96 8.89
N PHE A 53 -7.23 -16.18 8.71
CA PHE A 53 -6.31 -16.83 9.63
C PHE A 53 -4.82 -16.72 9.25
N THR A 54 -4.46 -16.14 8.10
CA THR A 54 -3.05 -15.94 7.73
C THR A 54 -2.48 -14.66 8.37
N THR A 55 -1.21 -14.74 8.79
CA THR A 55 -0.46 -13.56 9.21
C THR A 55 -0.21 -12.67 7.98
N ASN A 56 -0.39 -11.35 8.11
CA ASN A 56 -0.34 -10.37 7.01
C ASN A 56 -1.57 -10.39 6.06
N ASN A 57 -2.78 -10.31 6.64
CA ASN A 57 -4.03 -10.19 5.90
C ASN A 57 -4.80 -8.91 6.27
N PHE A 58 -5.66 -8.46 5.36
CA PHE A 58 -6.58 -7.34 5.48
C PHE A 58 -8.01 -7.74 5.87
N THR A 59 -8.35 -9.04 5.86
CA THR A 59 -9.65 -9.55 6.32
C THR A 59 -9.64 -9.74 7.83
N SER A 60 -10.53 -9.05 8.53
CA SER A 60 -10.68 -9.18 9.98
C SER A 60 -11.45 -10.45 10.36
N LEU A 61 -10.91 -11.24 11.30
CA LEU A 61 -11.60 -12.40 11.88
C LEU A 61 -12.95 -12.04 12.52
N HIS A 62 -13.07 -10.82 13.09
CA HIS A 62 -14.32 -10.35 13.69
C HIS A 62 -15.47 -10.20 12.69
N LYS A 63 -15.15 -10.10 11.40
CA LYS A 63 -16.14 -9.90 10.33
C LYS A 63 -16.58 -11.21 9.70
N LEU A 64 -16.05 -12.36 10.13
CA LEU A 64 -16.56 -13.65 9.71
C LEU A 64 -17.84 -14.00 10.48
N PRO A 65 -18.82 -14.68 9.85
CA PRO A 65 -20.02 -15.13 10.53
C PRO A 65 -19.66 -16.15 11.62
N SER A 66 -20.34 -16.07 12.77
CA SER A 66 -20.12 -16.97 13.91
C SER A 66 -20.48 -18.43 13.62
N LYS A 67 -21.37 -18.65 12.64
CA LYS A 67 -21.75 -19.97 12.13
C LYS A 67 -21.41 -20.03 10.64
N LEU A 68 -20.49 -20.93 10.27
CA LEU A 68 -20.13 -21.18 8.88
C LEU A 68 -21.22 -22.05 8.23
N ALA A 69 -22.01 -21.46 7.35
CA ALA A 69 -22.97 -22.13 6.49
C ALA A 69 -22.66 -21.82 5.02
N PRO A 70 -23.16 -22.60 4.05
CA PRO A 70 -22.96 -22.30 2.63
C PRO A 70 -23.42 -20.88 2.29
N ASN A 71 -22.59 -20.09 1.60
CA ASN A 71 -22.84 -18.70 1.22
C ASN A 71 -22.90 -17.69 2.38
N ALA A 72 -22.65 -18.12 3.63
CA ALA A 72 -22.73 -17.21 4.78
C ALA A 72 -21.59 -16.17 4.79
N VAL A 73 -20.40 -16.55 4.30
CA VAL A 73 -19.25 -15.65 4.27
C VAL A 73 -19.42 -14.62 3.16
N THR A 74 -19.90 -15.06 1.99
CA THR A 74 -20.24 -14.18 0.88
C THR A 74 -21.38 -13.22 1.24
N ALA A 75 -22.44 -13.69 1.91
CA ALA A 75 -23.53 -12.85 2.36
C ALA A 75 -23.07 -11.78 3.37
N GLY A 76 -22.26 -12.16 4.37
CA GLY A 76 -21.72 -11.21 5.34
C GLY A 76 -20.77 -10.18 4.69
N ARG A 77 -20.04 -10.57 3.64
CA ARG A 77 -19.21 -9.66 2.85
C ARG A 77 -20.06 -8.64 2.09
N PHE A 78 -21.16 -9.05 1.46
CA PHE A 78 -22.07 -8.14 0.77
C PHE A 78 -22.76 -7.18 1.74
N GLU A 79 -23.24 -7.68 2.88
CA GLU A 79 -23.81 -6.85 3.94
C GLU A 79 -22.79 -5.80 4.40
N GLN A 80 -21.53 -6.18 4.60
CA GLN A 80 -20.48 -5.24 4.98
C GLN A 80 -20.16 -4.20 3.88
N MET A 81 -20.23 -4.59 2.59
CA MET A 81 -20.09 -3.64 1.48
C MET A 81 -21.25 -2.64 1.46
N ASP A 82 -22.46 -3.11 1.73
CA ASP A 82 -23.66 -2.27 1.80
C ASP A 82 -23.61 -1.35 3.02
N GLU A 83 -23.19 -1.85 4.19
CA GLU A 83 -22.94 -1.03 5.39
C GLU A 83 -21.91 0.07 5.12
N ASN A 84 -20.78 -0.26 4.50
CA ASN A 84 -19.74 0.72 4.13
C ASN A 84 -20.24 1.74 3.11
N ARG A 85 -21.17 1.36 2.23
CA ARG A 85 -21.77 2.26 1.24
C ARG A 85 -22.79 3.20 1.89
N LEU A 86 -23.57 2.71 2.85
CA LEU A 86 -24.61 3.47 3.56
C LEU A 86 -24.02 4.35 4.67
N GLN A 87 -22.95 3.90 5.33
CA GLN A 87 -22.15 4.72 6.21
C GLN A 87 -21.33 5.68 5.34
N GLY A 88 -21.93 6.84 5.01
CA GLY A 88 -21.20 7.94 4.37
C GLY A 88 -19.89 8.22 5.09
N VAL A 89 -18.90 8.77 4.37
CA VAL A 89 -17.52 9.00 4.85
C VAL A 89 -17.56 9.62 6.25
N ALA A 90 -17.43 8.78 7.28
CA ALA A 90 -17.32 9.28 8.63
C ALA A 90 -16.05 10.14 8.63
N PRO A 91 -16.09 11.37 9.18
CA PRO A 91 -14.89 12.17 9.29
C PRO A 91 -13.85 11.28 9.94
N ALA A 92 -12.69 11.13 9.28
CA ALA A 92 -11.61 10.30 9.78
C ALA A 92 -11.41 10.70 11.24
N LYS A 93 -11.88 9.84 12.16
CA LYS A 93 -11.67 10.07 13.57
C LYS A 93 -10.17 10.02 13.69
N ILE A 94 -9.54 11.18 13.86
CA ILE A 94 -8.15 11.27 14.23
C ILE A 94 -8.05 10.29 15.38
N VAL A 95 -7.28 9.22 15.17
CA VAL A 95 -7.05 8.22 16.19
C VAL A 95 -6.13 8.85 17.22
N THR A 96 -6.63 9.84 17.96
CA THR A 96 -6.28 9.98 19.37
C THR A 96 -7.02 8.83 20.08
N LYS A 97 -6.43 7.65 19.91
CA LYS A 97 -6.77 6.37 20.55
C LYS A 97 -7.43 6.62 21.91
N ASN A 98 -8.74 6.45 22.00
CA ASN A 98 -9.45 6.12 23.24
C ASN A 98 -9.24 7.03 24.46
N GLY A 99 -8.83 8.30 24.33
CA GLY A 99 -8.38 9.07 25.50
C GLY A 99 -7.23 8.40 26.26
N LEU A 100 -6.49 7.51 25.59
CA LEU A 100 -5.38 6.71 26.14
C LEU A 100 -4.05 7.45 26.04
N PHE A 101 -3.97 8.44 25.16
CA PHE A 101 -2.82 9.33 25.05
C PHE A 101 -3.29 10.74 25.35
N ASN A 102 -3.05 11.16 26.59
CA ASN A 102 -3.05 12.57 26.94
C ASN A 102 -2.00 13.27 26.07
N ALA A 103 -2.30 14.48 25.63
CA ALA A 103 -1.26 15.38 25.12
C ALA A 103 -0.26 15.58 26.26
N PHE A 104 0.86 14.86 26.22
CA PHE A 104 1.90 15.01 27.21
C PHE A 104 2.56 16.36 26.97
N GLU A 105 2.57 17.19 28.01
CA GLU A 105 3.43 18.36 28.03
C GLU A 105 4.87 17.85 27.85
N TYR A 106 5.56 18.38 26.84
CA TYR A 106 6.94 18.02 26.60
C TYR A 106 7.80 18.56 27.74
N THR A 107 8.04 17.72 28.74
CA THR A 107 9.02 17.99 29.78
C THR A 107 10.38 17.54 29.24
N PRO A 108 11.31 18.45 28.90
CA PRO A 108 12.62 18.04 28.41
C PRO A 108 13.30 17.22 29.51
N SER A 109 13.52 15.94 29.24
CA SER A 109 14.33 15.10 30.11
C SER A 109 15.77 15.63 30.10
N ARG A 110 16.43 15.58 31.26
CA ARG A 110 17.88 15.84 31.32
C ARG A 110 18.58 14.82 30.42
N TYR A 111 19.60 15.25 29.70
CA TYR A 111 20.36 14.40 28.76
C TYR A 111 20.92 13.13 29.42
N SER A 112 21.12 13.14 30.75
CA SER A 112 21.60 12.00 31.57
C SER A 112 20.51 11.05 32.07
N LEU A 113 19.22 11.36 31.87
CA LEU A 113 18.12 10.59 32.49
C LEU A 113 18.06 9.16 31.96
N ALA A 114 18.38 8.94 30.68
CA ALA A 114 18.44 7.61 30.10
C ALA A 114 19.56 6.77 30.73
N ASP A 115 20.74 7.37 30.93
CA ASP A 115 21.90 6.70 31.54
C ASP A 115 21.64 6.38 33.03
N GLU A 116 21.00 7.31 33.76
CA GLU A 116 20.59 7.12 35.15
C GLU A 116 19.57 5.98 35.28
N LEU A 117 18.56 5.92 34.42
CA LEU A 117 17.57 4.83 34.41
C LEU A 117 18.21 3.48 34.08
N ALA A 118 19.11 3.42 33.10
CA ALA A 118 19.84 2.20 32.76
C ALA A 118 20.74 1.73 33.91
N GLN A 119 21.39 2.66 34.61
CA GLN A 119 22.19 2.35 35.79
C GLN A 119 21.32 1.83 36.94
N MET A 120 20.17 2.47 37.20
CA MET A 120 19.22 2.01 38.22
C MET A 120 18.68 0.62 37.89
N GLU A 121 18.26 0.37 36.65
CA GLU A 121 17.76 -0.94 36.21
C GLU A 121 18.84 -2.02 36.38
N ARG A 122 20.10 -1.71 36.07
CA ARG A 122 21.22 -2.63 36.29
C ARG A 122 21.39 -2.97 37.77
N ILE A 123 21.44 -1.97 38.64
CA ILE A 123 21.58 -2.17 40.10
C ILE A 123 20.39 -2.96 40.65
N GLU A 124 19.17 -2.64 40.23
CA GLU A 124 17.98 -3.39 40.62
C GLU A 124 18.02 -4.84 40.14
N SER A 125 18.48 -5.09 38.91
CA SER A 125 18.62 -6.45 38.37
C SER A 125 19.65 -7.25 39.16
N GLU A 126 20.79 -6.64 39.53
CA GLU A 126 21.84 -7.26 40.34
C GLU A 126 21.32 -7.55 41.76
N ALA A 127 20.61 -6.61 42.38
CA ALA A 127 19.99 -6.79 43.68
C ALA A 127 18.92 -7.91 43.67
N LYS A 128 18.08 -7.97 42.62
CA LYS A 128 17.09 -9.04 42.45
C LYS A 128 17.77 -10.40 42.31
N ARG A 129 18.81 -10.51 41.47
CA ARG A 129 19.62 -11.74 41.32
C ARG A 129 20.24 -12.17 42.64
N GLN A 130 20.78 -11.22 43.41
CA GLN A 130 21.37 -11.49 44.71
C GLN A 130 20.32 -11.94 45.75
N SER A 131 19.11 -11.36 45.72
CA SER A 131 18.02 -11.74 46.63
C SER A 131 17.48 -13.16 46.41
N ILE A 132 17.51 -13.65 45.16
CA ILE A 132 16.93 -14.94 44.80
C ILE A 132 17.88 -16.10 45.12
N SER A 133 19.13 -16.04 44.64
CA SER A 133 20.07 -17.17 44.78
C SER A 133 21.46 -16.78 45.29
N GLY A 134 21.84 -15.49 45.25
CA GLY A 134 23.18 -15.02 45.61
C GLY A 134 24.32 -15.60 44.76
N GLN A 135 23.99 -16.45 43.78
CA GLN A 135 24.90 -17.15 42.88
C GLN A 135 24.52 -16.77 41.46
N ASP A 136 25.54 -16.51 40.63
CA ASP A 136 25.33 -16.31 39.21
C ASP A 136 24.64 -17.54 38.61
N PHE A 137 23.69 -17.30 37.70
CA PHE A 137 23.03 -18.39 36.98
C PHE A 137 24.08 -19.08 36.12
N VAL A 138 24.61 -20.20 36.61
CA VAL A 138 25.37 -21.13 35.80
C VAL A 138 24.34 -21.97 35.06
N SER A 139 24.13 -21.67 33.78
CA SER A 139 23.46 -22.60 32.89
C SER A 139 24.22 -23.92 33.00
N THR A 140 23.59 -24.96 33.56
CA THR A 140 24.10 -26.34 33.54
C THR A 140 24.09 -26.83 32.10
N SER A 141 24.97 -26.28 31.27
CA SER A 141 25.27 -26.71 29.92
C SER A 141 26.60 -27.45 29.88
N ASP A 142 27.03 -28.03 31.00
CA ASP A 142 27.84 -29.23 30.89
C ASP A 142 26.89 -30.36 30.49
N PRO A 143 26.98 -30.89 29.26
CA PRO A 143 26.12 -31.97 28.83
C PRO A 143 26.32 -33.13 29.81
N LYS A 144 25.24 -33.50 30.50
CA LYS A 144 25.22 -34.68 31.34
C LYS A 144 25.54 -35.87 30.44
N ARG A 145 26.76 -36.41 30.57
CA ARG A 145 27.24 -37.52 29.75
C ARG A 145 26.21 -38.65 29.75
N LEU A 146 25.72 -38.98 28.56
CA LEU A 146 24.72 -40.04 28.39
C LEU A 146 25.41 -41.40 28.50
N LYS A 147 24.69 -42.46 28.91
CA LYS A 147 25.30 -43.79 29.15
C LYS A 147 25.97 -44.41 27.91
N TYR A 148 25.69 -43.86 26.74
CA TYR A 148 26.22 -44.29 25.45
C TYR A 148 27.35 -43.38 24.92
N GLU A 149 27.75 -42.35 25.68
CA GLU A 149 28.93 -41.55 25.36
C GLU A 149 30.20 -42.21 25.92
N ASP A 150 31.26 -42.22 25.10
CA ASP A 150 32.52 -42.90 25.41
C ASP A 150 33.24 -42.24 26.61
N PRO A 151 33.57 -43.01 27.67
CA PRO A 151 34.32 -42.49 28.81
C PRO A 151 35.77 -42.07 28.48
N PHE A 152 36.35 -42.51 27.35
CA PHE A 152 37.77 -42.32 27.05
C PHE A 152 38.12 -40.98 26.37
N GLY A 153 37.13 -40.13 26.06
CA GLY A 153 37.39 -38.76 25.63
C GLY A 153 38.07 -38.62 24.26
N ASP A 154 38.27 -39.73 23.54
CA ASP A 154 38.91 -39.72 22.24
C ASP A 154 37.85 -39.50 21.15
N LEU A 155 37.74 -38.25 20.69
CA LEU A 155 36.73 -37.81 19.71
C LEU A 155 36.80 -38.56 18.36
N GLN A 156 37.87 -39.32 18.11
CA GLN A 156 38.11 -40.02 16.85
C GLN A 156 37.74 -41.51 16.89
N GLN A 157 37.48 -42.09 18.05
CA GLN A 157 37.26 -43.53 18.17
C GLN A 157 35.76 -43.86 18.06
N THR A 158 35.28 -44.01 16.83
CA THR A 158 33.90 -44.45 16.56
C THR A 158 33.84 -45.98 16.62
N TYR A 159 32.89 -46.55 17.36
CA TYR A 159 32.76 -48.01 17.45
C TYR A 159 32.53 -48.62 16.05
N PRO A 160 33.16 -49.76 15.71
CA PRO A 160 33.08 -50.36 14.36
C PRO A 160 31.67 -50.68 13.86
N HIS A 161 30.70 -50.85 14.77
CA HIS A 161 29.30 -51.12 14.44
C HIS A 161 28.44 -49.85 14.27
N LEU A 162 28.97 -48.69 14.64
CA LEU A 162 28.37 -47.37 14.38
C LEU A 162 28.86 -46.77 13.06
N HIS A 163 29.82 -47.42 12.39
CA HIS A 163 30.20 -47.06 11.04
C HIS A 163 29.08 -47.48 10.08
N GLU A 164 28.23 -46.52 9.71
CA GLU A 164 27.26 -46.71 8.64
C GLU A 164 28.01 -47.02 7.34
N PRO A 165 27.81 -48.20 6.73
CA PRO A 165 28.57 -48.63 5.54
C PRO A 165 28.23 -47.79 4.29
N TYR A 166 27.16 -47.00 4.35
CA TYR A 166 26.77 -46.06 3.33
C TYR A 166 26.44 -44.73 4.00
N PRO A 167 27.35 -43.76 4.06
CA PRO A 167 27.01 -42.42 4.52
C PRO A 167 25.94 -41.87 3.56
N ASP A 168 24.82 -41.39 4.09
CA ASP A 168 23.77 -40.77 3.28
C ASP A 168 24.21 -39.37 2.86
N LEU A 169 25.16 -39.33 1.93
CA LEU A 169 25.82 -38.11 1.43
C LEU A 169 24.81 -37.07 0.93
N ARG A 170 23.61 -37.50 0.52
CA ARG A 170 22.54 -36.64 0.02
C ARG A 170 21.90 -35.81 1.13
N ASP A 171 21.74 -36.39 2.30
CA ASP A 171 21.13 -35.71 3.44
C ASP A 171 22.15 -34.77 4.11
N GLU A 172 23.44 -35.16 4.14
CA GLU A 172 24.53 -34.26 4.55
C GLU A 172 24.68 -33.06 3.59
N GLU A 173 24.60 -33.30 2.28
CA GLU A 173 24.58 -32.24 1.26
C GLU A 173 23.39 -31.29 1.44
N ARG A 174 22.20 -31.84 1.68
CA ARG A 174 20.98 -31.04 1.91
C ARG A 174 21.10 -30.21 3.18
N HIS A 175 21.63 -30.79 4.25
CA HIS A 175 21.83 -30.10 5.53
C HIS A 175 22.88 -28.98 5.42
N ARG A 176 23.99 -29.24 4.71
CA ARG A 176 25.03 -28.25 4.44
C ARG A 176 24.49 -27.07 3.62
N LYS A 177 23.73 -27.35 2.56
CA LYS A 177 23.10 -26.30 1.74
C LYS A 177 22.12 -25.46 2.57
N TRP A 178 21.30 -26.10 3.40
CA TRP A 178 20.37 -25.40 4.30
C TRP A 178 21.09 -24.50 5.31
N LEU A 179 22.23 -24.95 5.85
CA LEU A 179 23.08 -24.16 6.73
C LEU A 179 23.74 -22.97 6.01
N GLU A 180 24.19 -23.16 4.77
CA GLU A 180 24.74 -22.08 3.93
C GLU A 180 23.67 -21.03 3.60
N ASP A 181 22.48 -21.47 3.19
CA ASP A 181 21.34 -20.59 2.91
C ASP A 181 20.93 -19.81 4.17
N LYS A 182 20.98 -20.45 5.35
CA LYS A 182 20.68 -19.78 6.64
C LYS A 182 21.78 -18.86 7.17
N LYS A 183 23.03 -19.00 6.72
CA LYS A 183 24.10 -18.04 7.07
C LYS A 183 23.90 -16.69 6.37
N ILE A 184 23.14 -16.68 5.27
CA ILE A 184 22.70 -15.45 4.60
C ILE A 184 21.43 -14.97 5.31
N LEU A 185 21.55 -14.49 6.56
CA LEU A 185 20.41 -13.88 7.27
C LEU A 185 19.84 -12.67 6.52
N HIS A 186 20.70 -11.98 5.76
CA HIS A 186 20.36 -10.82 4.95
C HIS A 186 21.20 -10.83 3.67
N GLY A 187 20.65 -10.30 2.57
CA GLY A 187 21.42 -10.07 1.33
C GLY A 187 22.62 -9.15 1.55
N ALA A 188 23.36 -8.82 0.47
CA ALA A 188 24.51 -7.91 0.54
C ALA A 188 24.22 -6.71 1.46
N PHE A 189 25.11 -6.43 2.41
CA PHE A 189 24.94 -5.38 3.41
C PHE A 189 24.45 -4.09 2.76
N VAL A 190 23.18 -3.76 2.99
CA VAL A 190 22.59 -2.47 2.60
C VAL A 190 22.64 -1.61 3.85
N PRO A 191 23.58 -0.65 3.96
CA PRO A 191 23.63 0.24 5.11
C PRO A 191 22.28 0.97 5.24
N SER A 192 21.69 0.91 6.43
CA SER A 192 20.46 1.62 6.75
C SER A 192 20.75 3.12 6.82
N GLY A 193 20.59 3.78 5.68
CA GLY A 193 20.71 5.22 5.52
C GLY A 193 20.09 5.62 4.18
N HIS A 194 19.44 6.78 4.13
CA HIS A 194 18.90 7.36 2.90
C HIS A 194 19.95 7.33 1.78
N ARG A 195 19.85 6.38 0.86
CA ARG A 195 20.41 6.57 -0.48
C ARG A 195 19.54 7.66 -1.12
N LEU A 196 20.08 8.86 -1.22
CA LEU A 196 19.82 9.63 -2.44
C LEU A 196 20.41 8.75 -3.55
N ASP A 197 19.57 8.17 -4.40
CA ASP A 197 20.03 7.44 -5.58
C ASP A 197 21.03 8.31 -6.34
N VAL A 198 22.32 8.02 -6.17
CA VAL A 198 23.43 8.84 -6.71
C VAL A 198 23.44 8.81 -8.24
N GLU A 199 22.74 7.87 -8.87
CA GLU A 199 22.71 7.76 -10.33
C GLU A 199 21.81 8.78 -11.04
N TYR A 200 20.82 9.39 -10.37
CA TYR A 200 19.94 10.37 -11.03
C TYR A 200 19.55 11.49 -10.07
N THR A 201 20.54 12.31 -9.71
CA THR A 201 20.21 13.60 -9.10
C THR A 201 19.58 14.46 -10.19
N ILE A 202 18.24 14.51 -10.18
CA ILE A 202 17.42 15.34 -11.06
C ILE A 202 17.81 16.79 -10.77
N THR A 203 18.58 17.39 -11.67
CA THR A 203 19.11 18.77 -11.56
C THR A 203 18.43 19.67 -12.59
N LYS A 204 18.49 21.00 -12.39
CA LYS A 204 17.90 21.97 -13.32
C LYS A 204 18.36 21.82 -14.78
N LEU A 205 19.52 21.21 -15.02
CA LEU A 205 20.07 20.97 -16.36
C LEU A 205 19.19 20.06 -17.23
N ILE A 206 18.39 19.16 -16.63
CA ILE A 206 17.52 18.24 -17.38
C ILE A 206 16.11 18.81 -17.62
N LEU A 207 15.83 20.04 -17.18
CA LEU A 207 14.55 20.72 -17.42
C LEU A 207 14.08 20.73 -18.90
N PRO A 208 14.92 21.06 -19.91
CA PRO A 208 14.47 21.02 -21.31
C PRO A 208 14.08 19.62 -21.76
N GLU A 209 14.74 18.58 -21.27
CA GLU A 209 14.40 17.18 -21.55
C GLU A 209 13.03 16.82 -20.95
N ILE A 210 12.78 17.26 -19.70
CA ILE A 210 11.49 17.06 -19.02
C ILE A 210 10.37 17.76 -19.80
N LEU A 211 10.58 19.01 -20.21
CA LEU A 211 9.63 19.79 -21.00
C LEU A 211 9.24 19.04 -22.29
N GLN A 212 10.25 18.56 -23.03
CA GLN A 212 10.03 17.83 -24.28
C GLN A 212 9.28 16.52 -24.07
N GLN A 213 9.60 15.75 -23.02
CA GLN A 213 8.95 14.48 -22.73
C GLN A 213 7.51 14.65 -22.25
N ILE A 214 7.23 15.67 -21.44
CA ILE A 214 5.85 15.97 -21.02
C ILE A 214 5.05 16.45 -22.23
N HIS A 215 5.62 17.30 -23.08
CA HIS A 215 4.98 17.75 -24.31
C HIS A 215 4.60 16.58 -25.23
N SER A 216 5.51 15.64 -25.46
CA SER A 216 5.24 14.50 -26.36
C SER A 216 4.13 13.58 -25.83
N VAL A 217 4.10 13.36 -24.52
CA VAL A 217 3.04 12.55 -23.89
C VAL A 217 1.69 13.26 -23.96
N LEU A 218 1.64 14.54 -23.60
CA LEU A 218 0.39 15.31 -23.68
C LEU A 218 -0.12 15.45 -25.13
N ALA A 219 0.77 15.62 -26.10
CA ALA A 219 0.39 15.67 -27.52
C ALA A 219 -0.15 14.33 -28.04
N THR A 220 0.33 13.22 -27.48
CA THR A 220 -0.15 11.88 -27.85
C THR A 220 -1.51 11.59 -27.23
N ASP A 221 -1.69 11.95 -25.95
CA ASP A 221 -2.92 11.68 -25.21
C ASP A 221 -4.05 12.68 -25.57
N TRP A 222 -3.69 13.92 -25.95
CA TRP A 222 -4.60 15.02 -26.25
C TRP A 222 -4.26 15.70 -27.60
N PRO A 223 -4.43 15.02 -28.74
CA PRO A 223 -4.00 15.52 -30.05
C PRO A 223 -4.80 16.73 -30.57
N HIS A 224 -5.99 16.99 -30.01
CA HIS A 224 -6.90 18.06 -30.45
C HIS A 224 -6.97 19.25 -29.50
N VAL A 225 -6.21 19.23 -28.40
CA VAL A 225 -6.21 20.30 -27.39
C VAL A 225 -4.97 21.14 -27.56
N GLU A 226 -5.15 22.46 -27.61
CA GLU A 226 -4.01 23.38 -27.64
C GLU A 226 -3.48 23.56 -26.21
N PHE A 227 -2.19 23.24 -26.02
CA PHE A 227 -1.52 23.42 -24.74
C PHE A 227 -0.11 23.99 -24.92
N SER A 228 0.35 24.71 -23.92
CA SER A 228 1.69 25.26 -23.85
C SER A 228 2.32 24.92 -22.50
N ILE A 229 3.58 24.49 -22.52
CA ILE A 229 4.34 24.16 -21.31
C ILE A 229 5.46 25.17 -21.18
N ALA A 230 5.52 25.87 -20.05
CA ALA A 230 6.55 26.86 -19.79
C ALA A 230 7.10 26.72 -18.37
N PRO A 231 8.41 26.93 -18.16
CA PRO A 231 8.97 27.12 -16.83
C PRO A 231 8.58 28.51 -16.30
N THR A 232 8.15 28.57 -15.05
CA THR A 232 7.90 29.81 -14.31
C THR A 232 9.20 30.35 -13.72
N ASP A 233 9.22 31.64 -13.35
CA ASP A 233 10.37 32.30 -12.71
C ASP A 233 10.83 31.58 -11.43
N ASP A 234 9.90 30.95 -10.71
CA ASP A 234 10.14 30.15 -9.50
C ASP A 234 10.65 28.73 -9.78
N GLU A 235 11.12 28.46 -11.01
CA GLU A 235 11.59 27.15 -11.47
C GLU A 235 10.52 26.04 -11.41
N LEU A 236 9.25 26.45 -11.37
CA LEU A 236 8.09 25.56 -11.45
C LEU A 236 7.75 25.27 -12.91
N LEU A 237 7.09 24.14 -13.14
CA LEU A 237 6.63 23.73 -14.46
C LEU A 237 5.14 24.03 -14.59
N ALA A 238 4.76 24.99 -15.42
CA ALA A 238 3.37 25.31 -15.69
C ALA A 238 2.92 24.71 -17.02
N VAL A 239 1.83 23.95 -16.99
CA VAL A 239 1.12 23.48 -18.18
C VAL A 239 -0.16 24.27 -18.32
N ARG A 240 -0.31 25.00 -19.42
CA ARG A 240 -1.50 25.80 -19.76
C ARG A 240 -2.26 25.10 -20.87
N PHE A 241 -3.53 24.80 -20.64
CA PHE A 241 -4.45 24.28 -21.65
C PHE A 241 -5.43 25.38 -22.09
N SER A 242 -5.72 25.46 -23.38
CA SER A 242 -6.70 26.40 -23.92
C SER A 242 -8.12 25.92 -23.62
N GLU A 243 -8.89 26.72 -22.87
CA GLU A 243 -10.27 26.39 -22.48
C GLU A 243 -11.18 26.28 -23.71
N ALA A 244 -10.89 27.02 -24.79
CA ALA A 244 -11.68 27.01 -26.02
C ALA A 244 -11.62 25.67 -26.78
N THR A 245 -10.52 24.92 -26.63
CA THR A 245 -10.32 23.64 -27.32
C THR A 245 -10.69 22.43 -26.46
N LEU A 246 -11.10 22.67 -25.21
CA LEU A 246 -11.28 21.61 -24.23
C LEU A 246 -12.74 21.11 -24.20
N GLU A 247 -12.92 19.79 -24.36
CA GLU A 247 -14.24 19.17 -24.28
C GLU A 247 -14.80 19.13 -22.84
N SER A 248 -13.93 18.82 -21.87
CA SER A 248 -14.31 18.67 -20.46
C SER A 248 -13.20 19.05 -19.50
N GLU A 249 -13.44 20.10 -18.71
CA GLU A 249 -12.55 20.51 -17.62
C GLU A 249 -12.39 19.41 -16.56
N ALA A 250 -13.50 18.80 -16.14
CA ALA A 250 -13.47 17.74 -15.12
C ALA A 250 -12.63 16.54 -15.57
N GLY A 251 -12.72 16.18 -16.86
CA GLY A 251 -11.90 15.12 -17.46
C GLY A 251 -10.41 15.44 -17.42
N LEU A 252 -10.04 16.66 -17.79
CA LEU A 252 -8.64 17.11 -17.75
C LEU A 252 -8.07 17.12 -16.33
N ILE A 253 -8.84 17.61 -15.35
CA ILE A 253 -8.42 17.61 -13.93
C ILE A 253 -8.19 16.18 -13.45
N ALA A 254 -9.11 15.26 -13.74
CA ALA A 254 -8.98 13.86 -13.37
C ALA A 254 -7.73 13.23 -14.02
N TYR A 255 -7.53 13.46 -15.32
CA TYR A 255 -6.35 13.02 -16.04
C TYR A 255 -5.06 13.54 -15.41
N MET A 256 -4.95 14.86 -15.17
CA MET A 256 -3.75 15.46 -14.60
C MET A 256 -3.46 14.96 -13.18
N ASN A 257 -4.50 14.68 -12.38
CA ASN A 257 -4.34 14.08 -11.05
C ASN A 257 -3.81 12.64 -11.12
N VAL A 258 -4.19 11.85 -12.13
CA VAL A 258 -3.63 10.52 -12.38
C VAL A 258 -2.20 10.64 -12.92
N PHE A 259 -1.96 11.58 -13.82
CA PHE A 259 -0.66 11.82 -14.43
C PHE A 259 0.41 12.09 -13.36
N ILE A 260 0.16 13.03 -12.43
CA ILE A 260 1.15 13.38 -11.41
C ILE A 260 1.38 12.26 -10.38
N ARG A 261 0.39 11.39 -10.14
CA ARG A 261 0.48 10.31 -9.14
C ARG A 261 1.11 9.04 -9.68
N SER A 262 0.86 8.72 -10.95
CA SER A 262 1.10 7.37 -11.48
C SER A 262 1.91 7.35 -12.78
N HIS A 263 2.00 8.46 -13.50
CA HIS A 263 2.70 8.45 -14.78
C HIS A 263 4.21 8.29 -14.58
N ARG A 264 4.83 7.45 -15.42
CA ARG A 264 6.26 7.11 -15.35
C ARG A 264 7.16 8.35 -15.33
N LEU A 265 6.80 9.42 -16.04
CA LEU A 265 7.58 10.66 -16.10
C LEU A 265 7.52 11.43 -14.78
N ALA A 266 6.32 11.52 -14.18
CA ALA A 266 6.15 12.20 -12.88
C ALA A 266 6.96 11.50 -11.78
N LEU A 267 6.94 10.16 -11.78
CA LEU A 267 7.74 9.35 -10.85
C LEU A 267 9.24 9.43 -11.15
N LYS A 268 9.65 9.30 -12.43
CA LYS A 268 11.05 9.38 -12.88
C LYS A 268 11.69 10.71 -12.50
N TYR A 269 10.97 11.82 -12.66
CA TYR A 269 11.47 13.16 -12.39
C TYR A 269 11.06 13.72 -11.02
N LYS A 270 10.44 12.89 -10.15
CA LYS A 270 9.99 13.26 -8.80
C LYS A 270 9.20 14.57 -8.79
N LEU A 271 8.28 14.72 -9.74
CA LEU A 271 7.44 15.92 -9.86
C LEU A 271 6.33 15.88 -8.81
N HIS A 272 6.14 16.99 -8.11
CA HIS A 272 5.10 17.16 -7.11
C HIS A 272 4.01 18.11 -7.57
N LYS A 273 2.77 17.85 -7.16
CA LYS A 273 1.63 18.75 -7.41
C LYS A 273 1.76 20.01 -6.56
N VAL A 274 1.65 21.18 -7.17
CA VAL A 274 1.47 22.46 -6.45
C VAL A 274 -0.03 22.72 -6.33
N ALA A 275 -0.60 22.55 -5.14
CA ALA A 275 -2.05 22.62 -4.94
C ALA A 275 -2.64 24.03 -5.14
N GLU A 276 -1.83 25.07 -4.89
CA GLU A 276 -2.25 26.48 -4.97
C GLU A 276 -2.57 26.89 -6.42
N ASP A 277 -1.73 26.47 -7.36
CA ASP A 277 -1.86 26.77 -8.80
C ASP A 277 -2.33 25.54 -9.60
N TRP A 278 -3.02 24.60 -8.96
CA TRP A 278 -3.61 23.46 -9.64
C TRP A 278 -5.04 23.76 -10.06
N ASN A 279 -5.33 23.68 -11.35
CA ASN A 279 -6.61 24.10 -11.92
C ASN A 279 -6.90 25.60 -11.72
N ALA A 280 -5.86 26.43 -11.76
CA ALA A 280 -6.01 27.87 -11.66
C ALA A 280 -6.51 28.45 -12.99
N LYS A 281 -7.44 29.42 -12.91
CA LYS A 281 -8.00 30.16 -14.05
C LYS A 281 -7.81 31.66 -13.82
N PRO A 282 -6.72 32.26 -14.33
CA PRO A 282 -6.46 33.68 -14.16
C PRO A 282 -7.32 34.59 -15.07
N GLY A 283 -8.25 34.03 -15.85
CA GLY A 283 -9.19 34.79 -16.69
C GLY A 283 -8.68 35.09 -18.10
N ASP A 284 -7.58 34.48 -18.50
CA ASP A 284 -6.95 34.55 -19.83
C ASP A 284 -7.49 33.48 -20.80
N GLY A 285 -8.54 32.75 -20.41
CA GLY A 285 -9.09 31.61 -21.15
C GLY A 285 -8.19 30.35 -21.10
N GLY A 286 -7.27 30.28 -20.14
CA GLY A 286 -6.37 29.15 -19.94
C GLY A 286 -6.58 28.43 -18.60
N LEU A 287 -6.43 27.11 -18.62
CA LEU A 287 -6.39 26.25 -17.44
C LEU A 287 -4.95 25.90 -17.09
N TYR A 288 -4.52 26.22 -15.87
CA TYR A 288 -3.14 26.05 -15.43
C TYR A 288 -2.99 24.86 -14.48
N PHE A 289 -1.96 24.05 -14.73
CA PHE A 289 -1.51 22.97 -13.86
C PHE A 289 -0.02 23.13 -13.57
N VAL A 290 0.30 23.42 -12.31
CA VAL A 290 1.69 23.64 -11.89
C VAL A 290 2.27 22.41 -11.19
N MET A 291 3.44 21.99 -11.65
CA MET A 291 4.23 20.89 -11.12
C MET A 291 5.55 21.40 -10.59
N ARG A 292 5.99 20.86 -9.46
CA ARG A 292 7.22 21.22 -8.75
C ARG A 292 8.28 20.14 -8.93
N PRO A 293 9.40 20.41 -9.61
CA PRO A 293 10.55 19.51 -9.63
C PRO A 293 11.30 19.52 -8.28
N PRO A 294 12.13 18.49 -7.99
CA PRO A 294 12.75 18.32 -6.67
C PRO A 294 13.76 19.40 -6.27
N TRP A 295 14.28 20.17 -7.22
CA TRP A 295 15.19 21.30 -6.94
C TRP A 295 14.46 22.61 -6.62
N ALA A 296 13.18 22.72 -6.98
CA ALA A 296 12.40 23.94 -6.74
C ALA A 296 12.00 24.02 -5.27
N LYS A 297 12.23 25.18 -4.65
CA LYS A 297 12.00 25.38 -3.21
C LYS A 297 10.51 25.50 -2.90
N ASN A 298 10.10 24.98 -1.74
CA ASN A 298 8.77 25.25 -1.21
C ASN A 298 8.72 26.69 -0.69
N HIS A 299 8.16 27.61 -1.46
CA HIS A 299 7.65 28.85 -0.89
C HIS A 299 6.39 28.52 -0.12
N SER A 300 6.51 28.39 1.21
CA SER A 300 5.32 28.46 2.05
C SER A 300 4.75 29.87 1.88
N THR A 301 3.53 29.95 1.40
CA THR A 301 2.77 31.17 1.20
C THR A 301 2.48 31.82 2.55
N ASN A 302 3.44 32.61 3.05
CA ASN A 302 3.19 33.62 4.08
C ASN A 302 3.60 35.00 3.56
N THR A 303 3.01 35.42 2.45
CA THR A 303 3.09 36.80 1.98
C THR A 303 1.76 37.20 1.34
N ARG A 304 0.74 37.39 2.17
CA ARG A 304 -0.39 38.27 1.86
C ARG A 304 -0.13 39.61 2.56
N ALA A 305 0.86 40.35 2.09
CA ALA A 305 1.06 41.77 2.42
C ALA A 305 2.17 42.36 1.53
N SER A 306 1.81 42.92 0.37
CA SER A 306 2.15 44.30 -0.02
C SER A 306 1.84 44.58 -1.50
N ARG A 307 0.93 45.56 -1.65
CA ARG A 307 0.65 46.45 -2.80
C ARG A 307 -0.04 45.88 -4.04
#